data_AF-A0A1G1QC02-F1
#
_entry.id   AF-A0A1G1QC02-F1
#
_cell.length_a   1.000
_cell.length_b   1.000
_cell.length_c   1.000
_cell.angle_alpha   90.00
_cell.angle_beta   90.00
_cell.angle_gamma   90.00
#
_symmetry.space_group_name_H-M   'P 1'
#
loop_
_entity.id
_entity.type
_entity.pdbx_description
1 polymer ?
#
loop_
_entity_poly.entity_id
_entity_poly.type
_entity_poly.pdbx_seq_one_letter_code
_entity_poly.pdbx_strand_id
1 'polypeptide(L)'
;MRKEVFLLSTLALGAALSGCTTTQKGAALGGLGGAALGGLGGAALGGIIGHQSGHGVEGALIGAGAGAVGGALVGEQMDKKFCPVCGAEYTSGVQYCSKDGTELKLKQK
;
A
#
# COMPACT_ATOMS: atom_id res chain seq x y z
N MET A 1 0.61 10.68 -28.24
CA MET A 1 0.28 11.35 -26.95
C MET A 1 -1.08 10.92 -26.41
N ARG A 2 -2.24 11.31 -27.00
CA ARG A 2 -3.57 10.89 -26.49
C ARG A 2 -3.82 9.37 -26.52
N LYS A 3 -3.22 8.68 -27.49
CA LYS A 3 -3.32 7.21 -27.72
C LYS A 3 -2.55 6.41 -26.66
N GLU A 4 -1.37 6.90 -26.28
CA GLU A 4 -0.49 6.29 -25.27
C GLU A 4 -1.10 6.42 -23.86
N VAL A 5 -1.73 7.57 -23.56
CA VAL A 5 -2.46 7.77 -22.29
C VAL A 5 -3.68 6.85 -22.20
N PHE A 6 -4.41 6.65 -23.31
CA PHE A 6 -5.52 5.68 -23.35
C PHE A 6 -5.05 4.23 -23.17
N LEU A 7 -3.91 3.86 -23.78
CA LEU A 7 -3.29 2.53 -23.63
C LEU A 7 -2.73 2.30 -22.22
N LEU A 8 -2.08 3.29 -21.62
CA LEU A 8 -1.62 3.21 -20.22
C LEU A 8 -2.78 3.17 -19.25
N SER A 9 -3.88 3.90 -19.50
CA SER A 9 -5.06 3.89 -18.64
C SER A 9 -5.79 2.54 -18.67
N THR A 10 -5.93 1.91 -19.84
CA THR A 10 -6.55 0.58 -19.95
C THR A 10 -5.65 -0.52 -19.38
N LEU A 11 -4.33 -0.41 -19.57
CA LEU A 11 -3.36 -1.32 -18.98
C LEU A 11 -3.27 -1.17 -17.46
N ALA A 12 -3.30 0.06 -16.94
CA ALA A 12 -3.32 0.34 -15.50
C ALA A 12 -4.59 -0.16 -14.83
N LEU A 13 -5.75 -0.04 -15.48
CA LEU A 13 -7.01 -0.59 -14.98
C LEU A 13 -6.99 -2.13 -14.94
N GLY A 14 -6.41 -2.78 -15.96
CA GLY A 14 -6.19 -4.23 -15.99
C GLY A 14 -5.20 -4.71 -14.93
N ALA A 15 -4.12 -3.96 -14.68
CA ALA A 15 -3.13 -4.27 -13.66
C ALA A 15 -3.62 -3.99 -12.23
N ALA A 16 -4.52 -3.01 -12.04
CA ALA A 16 -5.16 -2.76 -10.75
C ALA A 16 -6.04 -3.95 -10.32
N LEU A 17 -6.78 -4.56 -11.26
CA LEU A 17 -7.63 -5.72 -11.00
C LEU A 17 -6.82 -6.97 -10.57
N SER A 18 -5.61 -7.18 -11.11
CA SER A 18 -4.72 -8.28 -10.69
C SER A 18 -3.80 -7.90 -9.51
N GLY A 19 -3.56 -6.62 -9.30
CA GLY A 19 -2.68 -6.06 -8.27
C GLY A 19 -3.34 -5.74 -6.93
N CYS A 20 -4.67 -5.67 -6.86
CA CYS A 20 -5.42 -5.42 -5.61
C CYS A 20 -5.05 -6.37 -4.46
N THR A 21 -4.61 -7.61 -4.74
CA THR A 21 -4.14 -8.53 -3.69
C THR A 21 -2.63 -8.42 -3.43
N THR A 22 -1.83 -8.10 -4.45
CA THR A 22 -0.36 -8.05 -4.37
C THR A 22 0.13 -6.83 -3.62
N THR A 23 -0.47 -5.65 -3.81
CA THR A 23 -0.13 -4.45 -3.03
C THR A 23 -0.39 -4.66 -1.54
N GLN A 24 -1.50 -5.34 -1.21
CA GLN A 24 -1.86 -5.67 0.17
C GLN A 24 -0.89 -6.70 0.79
N LYS A 25 -0.40 -7.67 0.00
CA LYS A 25 0.66 -8.61 0.41
C LYS A 25 2.04 -7.94 0.53
N GLY A 26 2.43 -7.06 -0.40
CA GLY A 26 3.69 -6.31 -0.33
C GLY A 26 3.76 -5.39 0.90
N ALA A 27 2.61 -4.81 1.29
CA ALA A 27 2.44 -4.06 2.54
C ALA A 27 2.63 -4.91 3.80
N ALA A 28 2.22 -6.18 3.75
CA ALA A 28 2.45 -7.10 4.86
C ALA A 28 3.90 -7.61 4.94
N LEU A 29 4.62 -7.68 3.80
CA LEU A 29 5.94 -8.31 3.73
C LEU A 29 7.11 -7.37 4.09
N GLY A 30 6.97 -6.06 3.89
CA GLY A 30 8.08 -5.11 4.08
C GLY A 30 8.09 -4.32 5.39
N GLY A 31 7.07 -4.45 6.24
CA GLY A 31 6.89 -3.60 7.43
C GLY A 31 6.54 -2.14 7.11
N LEU A 32 6.42 -1.79 5.83
CA LEU A 32 6.02 -0.47 5.36
C LEU A 32 4.50 -0.33 5.49
N GLY A 33 4.05 0.62 6.31
CA GLY A 33 2.64 0.92 6.49
C GLY A 33 1.98 1.39 5.19
N GLY A 34 0.66 1.26 5.10
CA GLY A 34 -0.12 1.62 3.92
C GLY A 34 0.15 3.04 3.43
N ALA A 35 0.37 4.00 4.34
CA ALA A 35 0.72 5.38 3.99
C ALA A 35 2.05 5.52 3.22
N ALA A 36 3.10 4.82 3.66
CA ALA A 36 4.40 4.87 3.00
C ALA A 36 4.34 4.23 1.61
N LEU A 37 3.66 3.09 1.48
CA LEU A 37 3.52 2.41 0.20
C LEU A 37 2.60 3.15 -0.76
N GLY A 38 1.48 3.67 -0.25
CA GLY A 38 0.59 4.50 -1.03
C GLY A 38 1.30 5.76 -1.50
N GLY A 39 2.10 6.40 -0.64
CA GLY A 39 2.88 7.57 -1.02
C GLY A 39 3.95 7.29 -2.07
N LEU A 40 4.78 6.26 -1.87
CA LEU A 40 5.85 5.93 -2.82
C LEU A 40 5.29 5.39 -4.14
N GLY A 41 4.29 4.50 -4.08
CA GLY A 41 3.61 3.98 -5.26
C GLY A 41 2.87 5.07 -6.02
N GLY A 42 2.16 5.94 -5.30
CA GLY A 42 1.48 7.09 -5.85
C GLY A 42 2.43 8.11 -6.47
N ALA A 43 3.60 8.35 -5.87
CA ALA A 43 4.63 9.24 -6.42
C ALA A 43 5.18 8.74 -7.75
N ALA A 44 5.50 7.44 -7.82
CA ALA A 44 6.03 6.82 -9.03
C ALA A 44 5.00 6.90 -10.17
N LEU A 45 3.77 6.46 -9.90
CA LEU A 45 2.69 6.48 -10.89
C LEU A 45 2.33 7.91 -11.30
N GLY A 46 2.14 8.80 -10.33
CA GLY A 46 1.83 10.20 -10.55
C GLY A 46 2.94 10.94 -11.30
N GLY A 47 4.21 10.59 -11.04
CA GLY A 47 5.36 11.15 -11.76
C GLY A 47 5.38 10.74 -13.23
N ILE A 48 5.16 9.46 -13.52
CA ILE A 48 5.07 8.94 -14.89
C ILE A 48 3.92 9.59 -15.65
N ILE A 49 2.75 9.69 -15.01
CA ILE A 49 1.55 10.30 -15.61
C ILE A 49 1.76 11.80 -15.83
N GLY A 50 2.24 12.52 -14.83
CA GLY A 50 2.49 13.96 -14.90
C GLY A 50 3.59 14.33 -15.89
N HIS A 51 4.60 13.46 -16.07
CA HIS A 51 5.71 13.71 -17.00
C HIS A 51 5.23 13.79 -18.44
N GLN A 52 4.17 13.04 -18.80
CA GLN A 52 3.57 13.13 -20.14
C GLN A 52 2.93 14.48 -20.44
N SER A 53 2.52 15.22 -19.41
CA SER A 53 1.97 16.57 -19.53
C SER A 53 3.01 17.66 -19.25
N GLY A 54 4.30 17.30 -19.08
CA GLY A 54 5.37 18.23 -18.72
C GLY A 54 5.40 18.61 -17.23
N HIS A 55 4.56 18.00 -16.40
CA HIS A 55 4.38 18.30 -14.98
C HIS A 55 4.68 17.06 -14.12
N GLY A 56 5.79 16.39 -14.39
CA GLY A 56 6.15 15.14 -13.70
C GLY A 56 6.34 15.29 -12.20
N VAL A 57 6.96 16.39 -11.76
CA VAL A 57 7.16 16.68 -10.33
C VAL A 57 5.82 16.92 -9.64
N GLU A 58 4.93 17.67 -10.27
CA GLU A 58 3.59 17.97 -9.75
C GLU A 58 2.74 16.70 -9.67
N GLY A 59 2.76 15.89 -10.72
CA GLY A 59 2.08 14.59 -10.74
C GLY A 59 2.62 13.65 -9.65
N ALA A 60 3.94 13.62 -9.44
CA ALA A 60 4.55 12.83 -8.37
C ALA A 60 4.13 13.33 -6.99
N LEU A 61 4.11 14.65 -6.74
CA LEU A 61 3.67 15.21 -5.47
C LEU A 61 2.19 14.89 -5.17
N ILE A 62 1.32 15.08 -6.17
CA ILE A 62 -0.12 14.83 -6.03
C ILE A 62 -0.36 13.33 -5.82
N GLY A 63 0.30 12.48 -6.61
CA GLY A 63 0.23 11.04 -6.46
C GLY A 63 0.75 10.57 -5.10
N ALA A 64 1.85 11.16 -4.61
CA ALA A 64 2.39 10.86 -3.29
C ALA A 64 1.43 11.26 -2.18
N GLY A 65 0.87 12.46 -2.23
CA GLY A 65 -0.07 12.96 -1.22
C GLY A 65 -1.35 12.12 -1.18
N ALA A 66 -1.99 11.94 -2.35
CA ALA A 66 -3.21 11.15 -2.45
C ALA A 66 -3.00 9.69 -2.05
N GLY A 67 -1.89 9.10 -2.51
CA GLY A 67 -1.53 7.73 -2.17
C GLY A 67 -1.19 7.56 -0.69
N ALA A 68 -0.48 8.51 -0.08
CA ALA A 68 -0.14 8.45 1.35
C ALA A 68 -1.38 8.58 2.24
N VAL A 69 -2.29 9.51 1.92
CA VAL A 69 -3.54 9.68 2.65
C VAL A 69 -4.42 8.45 2.49
N GLY A 70 -4.63 7.97 1.26
CA GLY A 70 -5.43 6.76 1.02
C GLY A 70 -4.84 5.53 1.71
N GLY A 71 -3.52 5.38 1.66
CA GLY A 71 -2.80 4.30 2.33
C GLY A 71 -2.83 4.39 3.86
N ALA A 72 -2.83 5.60 4.42
CA ALA A 72 -2.96 5.81 5.86
C ALA A 72 -4.35 5.40 6.36
N LEU A 73 -5.40 5.81 5.65
CA LEU A 73 -6.79 5.47 5.97
C LEU A 73 -7.01 3.96 5.97
N VAL A 74 -6.57 3.28 4.89
CA VAL A 74 -6.66 1.82 4.81
C VAL A 74 -5.82 1.14 5.89
N GLY A 75 -4.62 1.65 6.18
CA GLY A 75 -3.74 1.12 7.22
C GLY A 75 -4.33 1.23 8.64
N GLU A 76 -5.14 2.25 8.91
CA GLU A 76 -5.87 2.39 10.18
C GLU A 76 -6.99 1.37 10.35
N GLN A 77 -7.58 0.91 9.25
CA GLN A 77 -8.66 -0.09 9.26
C GLN A 77 -8.13 -1.53 9.34
N MET A 78 -6.82 -1.74 9.16
CA MET A 78 -6.23 -3.07 9.26
C MET A 78 -6.14 -3.54 10.71
N ASP A 79 -6.69 -4.73 10.98
CA ASP A 79 -6.60 -5.35 12.29
C ASP A 79 -5.15 -5.60 12.68
N LYS A 80 -4.76 -5.13 13.87
CA LYS A 80 -3.46 -5.48 14.46
C LYS A 80 -3.63 -6.73 15.29
N LYS A 81 -2.62 -7.60 15.28
CA LYS A 81 -2.59 -8.76 16.16
C LYS A 81 -1.55 -8.55 17.24
N PHE A 82 -1.76 -9.14 18.41
CA PHE A 82 -0.79 -9.11 19.48
C PHE A 82 -0.54 -10.51 20.01
N CYS A 83 0.68 -10.73 20.51
CA CYS A 83 0.99 -11.95 21.23
C CYS A 83 0.51 -11.82 22.68
N PRO A 84 -0.39 -12.69 23.18
CA PRO A 84 -0.85 -12.63 24.56
C PRO A 84 0.22 -13.03 25.58
N VAL A 85 1.31 -13.68 25.15
CA VAL A 85 2.39 -14.15 26.03
C VAL A 85 3.51 -13.12 26.18
N CYS A 86 4.02 -12.59 25.05
CA CYS A 86 5.17 -11.68 25.07
C CYS A 86 4.80 -10.19 24.86
N GLY A 87 3.53 -9.88 24.59
CA GLY A 87 3.04 -8.51 24.42
C GLY A 87 3.46 -7.81 23.11
N ALA A 88 4.21 -8.49 22.24
CA ALA A 88 4.61 -7.92 20.96
C ALA A 88 3.42 -7.77 20.01
N GLU A 89 3.37 -6.64 19.30
CA GLU A 89 2.37 -6.35 18.26
C GLU A 89 2.90 -6.78 16.88
N TYR A 90 2.04 -7.44 16.12
CA TYR A 90 2.33 -8.00 14.81
C TYR A 90 1.28 -7.53 13.80
N THR A 91 1.71 -7.39 12.54
CA THR A 91 0.79 -7.10 11.44
C THR A 91 -0.15 -8.30 11.18
N SER A 92 -1.33 -8.03 10.62
CA SER A 92 -2.40 -9.01 10.36
C SER A 92 -1.97 -10.20 9.48
N GLY A 93 -0.85 -10.10 8.78
CA GLY A 93 -0.29 -11.17 7.96
C GLY A 93 0.42 -12.30 8.73
N VAL A 94 0.72 -12.10 10.02
CA VAL A 94 1.39 -13.11 10.85
C VAL A 94 0.34 -13.82 11.70
N GLN A 95 0.31 -15.16 11.64
CA GLN A 95 -0.60 -15.99 12.44
C GLN A 95 0.03 -16.41 13.78
N TYR A 96 1.35 -16.61 13.78
CA TYR A 96 2.10 -17.15 14.92
C TYR A 96 3.18 -16.17 15.38
N CYS A 97 3.38 -16.09 16.70
CA CYS A 97 4.47 -15.33 17.29
C CYS A 97 5.83 -15.92 16.86
N SER A 98 6.75 -15.10 16.31
CA SER A 98 8.08 -15.56 15.91
C SER A 98 8.99 -15.93 17.09
N LYS A 99 8.65 -15.55 18.32
CA LYS A 99 9.41 -15.92 19.52
C LYS A 99 8.97 -17.26 20.11
N ASP A 100 7.66 -17.45 20.23
CA ASP A 100 7.08 -18.52 21.06
C ASP A 100 6.13 -19.46 20.29
N GLY A 101 5.86 -19.19 19.01
CA GLY A 101 4.97 -19.99 18.17
C GLY A 101 3.48 -19.90 18.53
N THR A 102 3.10 -19.12 19.53
CA THR A 102 1.70 -18.96 19.95
C THR A 102 0.86 -18.22 18.91
N GLU A 103 -0.41 -18.62 18.77
CA GLU A 103 -1.36 -17.93 17.90
C GLU A 103 -1.61 -16.50 18.39
N LEU A 104 -1.48 -15.57 17.45
CA LEU A 104 -1.65 -14.14 17.70
C LEU A 104 -3.14 -13.81 17.77
N LYS A 105 -3.56 -13.07 18.80
CA LYS A 105 -4.95 -12.64 18.95
C LYS A 105 -5.17 -11.28 18.29
N LEU A 106 -6.34 -11.10 17.70
CA LEU A 106 -6.74 -9.80 17.14
C LEU A 106 -6.89 -8.80 18.29
N LYS A 107 -6.17 -7.68 18.19
CA LYS A 107 -6.36 -6.51 19.06
C LYS A 107 -7.56 -5.75 18.49
N GLN A 108 -8.76 -6.18 18.88
CA GLN A 108 -9.99 -5.46 18.59
C GLN A 108 -9.85 -4.05 19.18
N LYS A 109 -10.07 -3.02 18.35
CA LYS A 109 -9.98 -1.60 18.75
C LYS A 109 -11.07 -1.24 19.74
#